data_AF-A0A7Y3CB68-F1
#
_entry.id   AF-A0A7Y3CB68-F1
#
_cell.length_a   1.000
_cell.length_b   1.000
_cell.length_c   1.000
_cell.angle_alpha   90.00
_cell.angle_beta   90.00
_cell.angle_gamma   90.00
#
_symmetry.space_group_name_H-M   'P 1'
#
loop_
_entity.id
_entity.type
_entity.pdbx_description
1 polymer ?
#
loop_
_entity_poly.entity_id
_entity_poly.type
_entity_poly.pdbx_seq_one_letter_code
_entity_poly.pdbx_strand_id
1 'polypeptide(L)' 'MGNFFQELQRRHVVKAGLAYLVGAWLLVQVLSIVLPAFGLGQGWMKTTLVILSIGFPIWLILAWV' A
#
# COMPACT_ATOMS: atom_id res chain seq x y z
N MET A 1 -6.45 23.18 -16.66
CA MET A 1 -6.01 22.35 -15.51
C MET A 1 -6.93 21.16 -15.21
N GLY A 2 -7.97 20.85 -16.02
CA GLY A 2 -8.90 19.72 -15.79
C GLY A 2 -8.54 18.39 -16.46
N ASN A 3 -7.70 18.36 -17.50
CA ASN A 3 -7.45 17.14 -18.28
C ASN A 3 -6.59 16.07 -17.57
N PHE A 4 -5.63 16.46 -16.73
CA PHE A 4 -4.71 15.51 -16.09
C PHE A 4 -5.42 14.59 -15.07
N PHE A 5 -6.38 15.14 -14.32
CA PHE A 5 -7.21 14.38 -13.39
C PHE A 5 -8.25 13.51 -14.10
N GLN A 6 -8.78 13.93 -15.25
CA GLN A 6 -9.69 13.11 -16.06
C GLN A 6 -8.96 11.96 -16.76
N GLU A 7 -7.70 12.12 -17.16
CA GLU A 7 -6.87 11.03 -17.67
C GLU A 7 -6.44 10.03 -16.58
N LEU A 8 -6.12 10.50 -15.38
CA LEU A 8 -5.89 9.65 -14.20
C LEU A 8 -7.13 8.81 -13.84
N GLN A 9 -8.33 9.34 -14.06
CA GLN A 9 -9.60 8.65 -13.78
C GLN A 9 -9.96 7.61 -14.86
N ARG A 10 -9.57 7.80 -16.14
CA ARG A 10 -9.81 6.81 -17.21
C ARG A 10 -9.01 5.52 -17.06
N ARG A 11 -7.86 5.54 -16.37
CA ARG A 11 -6.96 4.38 -16.20
C ARG A 11 -7.13 3.61 -14.88
N HIS A 12 -8.15 3.91 -14.08
CA HIS A 12 -8.38 3.24 -12.79
C HIS A 12 -7.24 3.37 -11.75
N VAL A 13 -6.25 4.25 -11.95
CA VAL A 13 -5.09 4.46 -11.05
C VAL A 13 -5.53 4.79 -9.62
N VAL A 14 -6.57 5.63 -9.48
CA VAL A 14 -7.14 5.99 -8.17
C VAL A 14 -7.74 4.77 -7.45
N LYS A 15 -8.44 3.89 -8.17
CA LYS A 15 -8.96 2.63 -7.62
C LYS A 15 -7.83 1.69 -7.22
N ALA A 16 -6.77 1.60 -8.02
CA ALA A 16 -5.61 0.77 -7.72
C ALA A 16 -4.86 1.26 -6.47
N GLY A 17 -4.68 2.58 -6.31
CA GLY A 17 -4.09 3.18 -5.11
C GLY A 17 -4.93 2.91 -3.85
N LEU A 18 -6.25 3.06 -3.94
CA LEU A 18 -7.17 2.72 -2.83
C LEU A 18 -7.13 1.23 -2.49
N ALA A 19 -7.16 0.34 -3.49
CA ALA A 19 -7.07 -1.10 -3.28
C ALA A 19 -5.76 -1.50 -2.58
N TYR A 20 -4.64 -0.88 -2.96
CA TYR A 20 -3.36 -1.09 -2.29
C TYR A 20 -3.41 -0.62 -0.84
N LEU A 21 -3.91 0.59 -0.57
CA LEU A 21 -3.99 1.11 0.80
C LEU A 21 -4.83 0.20 1.70
N VAL A 22 -5.98 -0.28 1.21
CA VAL A 22 -6.82 -1.24 1.95
C VAL A 22 -6.09 -2.56 2.17
N GLY A 23 -5.41 -3.11 1.15
CA GLY A 23 -4.64 -4.34 1.28
C GLY A 23 -3.45 -4.22 2.24
N ALA A 24 -2.68 -3.14 2.12
CA ALA A 24 -1.57 -2.81 3.00
C ALA A 24 -2.04 -2.63 4.46
N TRP A 25 -3.16 -1.93 4.66
CA TRP A 25 -3.75 -1.77 5.98
C TRP A 25 -4.18 -3.10 6.60
N LEU A 26 -4.86 -3.96 5.83
CA LEU A 26 -5.23 -5.31 6.29
C LEU A 26 -3.99 -6.15 6.65
N LEU A 27 -2.93 -6.08 5.84
CA LEU A 27 -1.68 -6.77 6.09
C LEU A 27 -1.03 -6.29 7.40
N VAL A 28 -0.97 -4.97 7.62
CA VAL A 28 -0.47 -4.38 8.86
C VAL A 28 -1.32 -4.82 10.06
N GLN A 29 -2.64 -4.88 9.91
CA GLN A 29 -3.53 -5.35 10.97
C GLN A 29 -3.33 -6.82 11.33
N VAL A 30 -3.08 -7.68 10.35
CA VAL A 30 -2.75 -9.07 10.64
C VAL A 30 -1.40 -9.16 11.34
N LEU A 31 -0.38 -8.46 10.86
CA LEU A 31 0.95 -8.47 11.45
C LEU A 31 1.01 -7.83 12.85
N SER A 32 0.13 -6.87 13.16
CA SER A 32 0.06 -6.26 14.50
C SER A 32 -0.38 -7.28 15.56
N ILE A 33 -1.10 -8.33 15.16
CA ILE A 33 -1.53 -9.43 16.02
C ILE A 33 -0.53 -10.59 15.97
N VAL A 34 -0.10 -10.96 14.76
CA VAL A 34 0.79 -12.10 14.51
C VAL A 34 2.18 -11.85 15.08
N LEU A 35 2.82 -10.71 14.80
CA LEU A 35 4.20 -10.46 15.24
C LEU A 35 4.34 -10.57 16.77
N PRO A 36 3.48 -9.92 17.60
CA PRO A 36 3.55 -10.10 19.05
C PRO A 36 3.21 -11.53 19.50
N ALA A 37 2.29 -12.22 18.83
CA ALA A 37 1.94 -13.61 19.15
C ALA A 37 3.14 -14.57 18.99
N PHE A 38 4.05 -14.27 18.06
CA PHE A 38 5.31 -15.00 17.87
C PHE A 38 6.49 -14.44 18.69
N GLY A 39 6.26 -13.42 19.54
CA GLY A 39 7.32 -12.77 20.31
C GLY A 39 8.30 -11.94 19.47
N LEU A 40 7.92 -11.59 18.23
CA LEU A 40 8.75 -10.78 17.34
C LEU A 40 8.69 -9.31 17.75
N GLY A 41 9.85 -8.71 17.94
CA GLY A 41 9.97 -7.31 18.36
C GLY A 41 9.48 -6.30 17.31
N GLN A 42 9.31 -5.04 17.74
CA GLN A 42 8.78 -3.94 16.91
C GLN A 42 9.60 -3.64 15.64
N GLY A 43 10.86 -4.10 15.56
CA GLY A 43 11.70 -3.95 14.37
C GLY A 43 11.06 -4.56 13.13
N TRP A 44 10.37 -5.70 13.26
CA TRP A 44 9.70 -6.37 12.15
C TRP A 44 8.54 -5.55 11.59
N MET A 45 7.72 -4.97 12.47
CA MET A 45 6.64 -4.08 12.06
C MET A 45 7.17 -2.84 11.31
N LYS A 46 8.27 -2.23 11.80
CA LYS A 46 8.92 -1.11 11.13
C LYS A 46 9.41 -1.49 9.74
N THR A 47 10.05 -2.64 9.59
CA THR A 47 10.51 -3.15 8.28
C THR A 47 9.34 -3.37 7.32
N THR A 48 8.24 -3.96 7.77
CA THR A 48 7.04 -4.12 6.93
C THR A 48 6.51 -2.77 6.45
N LEU A 49 6.42 -1.77 7.32
CA LEU A 49 5.93 -0.43 6.94
C LEU A 49 6.84 0.25 5.92
N VAL A 50 8.16 0.10 6.04
CA VAL A 50 9.12 0.60 5.05
C VAL A 50 8.92 -0.10 3.69
N ILE A 51 8.75 -1.42 3.69
CA ILE A 51 8.49 -2.20 2.47
C ILE A 51 7.18 -1.76 1.80
N LEU A 52 6.10 -1.59 2.57
CA LEU A 52 4.81 -1.11 2.04
C LEU A 52 4.91 0.31 1.49
N SER A 53 5.70 1.17 2.13
CA SER A 53 5.92 2.55 1.68
C SER A 53 6.68 2.61 0.36
N ILE A 54 7.63 1.69 0.12
CA ILE A 54 8.35 1.56 -1.16
C ILE A 54 7.48 0.86 -2.21
N GLY A 55 6.67 -0.13 -1.81
CA GLY A 55 5.76 -0.86 -2.69
C GLY A 55 4.63 0.01 -3.24
N PHE A 56 4.19 1.03 -2.49
CA PHE A 56 3.13 1.94 -2.91
C PHE A 56 3.42 2.71 -4.22
N PRO A 57 4.54 3.44 -4.38
CA PRO A 57 4.85 4.12 -5.64
C PRO A 57 5.04 3.13 -6.80
N ILE A 58 5.60 1.95 -6.55
CA ILE A 58 5.73 0.89 -7.57
C ILE A 58 4.34 0.45 -8.05
N TRP A 59 3.40 0.23 -7.12
CA TRP A 59 2.04 -0.15 -7.44
C TRP A 59 1.30 0.92 -8.23
N LEU A 60 1.51 2.21 -7.90
CA LEU A 60 0.93 3.32 -8.65
C LEU A 60 1.50 3.42 -10.07
N ILE A 61 2.80 3.18 -10.26
CA ILE A 61 3.42 3.16 -11.58
C ILE A 61 2.85 2.00 -12.42
N LEU A 62 2.74 0.80 -11.84
CA LEU A 62 2.14 -0.36 -12.51
C LEU A 62 0.67 -0.15 -12.87
N ALA A 63 -0.08 0.56 -12.04
CA ALA A 63 -1.47 0.91 -12.34
C ALA A 63 -1.59 1.96 -13.44
N TRP A 64 -0.54 2.74 -13.70
CA TRP A 64 -0.54 3.80 -14.71
C TRP A 64 -0.14 3.28 -16.10
N VAL A 65 0.80 2.35 -16.20
CA VAL A 65 1.19 1.69 -17.46
C VAL A 65 -0.01 0.99 -18.09
#